data_AF-A0A6V8F1I9-F1
#
_entry.id   AF-A0A6V8F1I9-F1
#
_cell.length_a   1.000
_cell.length_b   1.000
_cell.length_c   1.000
_cell.angle_alpha   90.00
_cell.angle_beta   90.00
_cell.angle_gamma   90.00
#
_symmetry.space_group_name_H-M   'P 1'
#
loop_
_entity.id
_entity.type
_entity.pdbx_description
1 polymer ?
#
loop_
_entity_poly.entity_id
_entity_poly.type
_entity_poly.pdbx_seq_one_letter_code
_entity_poly.pdbx_strand_id
1 'polypeptide(L)'
;MKNVLADQPIRTQASTDRKIQTDSLVTDEQCPGQTIKGLKIENMLYCLDTGKEKYLFASEDDAIDQLRKLDKKTINPDNSQIVQVTTTGNTWKLTQIPWSHIAVKLL
;
A
#
# COMPACT_ATOMS: atom_id res chain seq x y z
N MET A 1 68.64 -1.28 5.99
CA MET A 1 69.52 -1.96 5.01
C MET A 1 68.74 -3.17 4.49
N LYS A 2 68.43 -3.21 3.18
CA LYS A 2 69.01 -4.17 2.23
C LYS A 2 68.58 -5.61 2.58
N ASN A 3 67.56 -6.21 1.96
CA ASN A 3 67.64 -7.02 0.72
C ASN A 3 66.46 -8.02 0.76
N VAL A 4 65.93 -8.68 -0.28
CA VAL A 4 66.14 -8.75 -1.73
C VAL A 4 64.94 -9.52 -2.31
N LEU A 5 64.64 -9.17 -3.56
CA LEU A 5 63.71 -9.74 -4.53
C LEU A 5 63.98 -11.22 -4.88
N ALA A 6 62.92 -12.04 -5.06
CA ALA A 6 62.86 -13.18 -5.98
C ALA A 6 61.38 -13.57 -6.18
N ASP A 7 60.77 -13.25 -7.32
CA ASP A 7 60.68 -14.06 -8.55
C ASP A 7 59.42 -14.94 -8.58
N GLN A 8 58.62 -14.77 -9.63
CA GLN A 8 57.35 -15.45 -9.94
C GLN A 8 57.62 -16.86 -10.54
N PRO A 9 56.65 -17.82 -10.73
CA PRO A 9 55.37 -17.59 -11.42
C PRO A 9 54.12 -18.41 -11.00
N ILE A 10 52.97 -17.78 -11.29
CA ILE A 10 51.69 -18.32 -11.77
C ILE A 10 51.29 -19.75 -11.37
N ARG A 11 50.24 -19.86 -10.52
CA ARG A 11 49.21 -20.90 -10.65
C ARG A 11 47.84 -20.33 -10.32
N THR A 12 47.03 -20.22 -11.37
CA THR A 12 45.61 -19.88 -11.39
C THR A 12 44.80 -20.71 -10.39
N GLN A 13 44.02 -20.06 -9.51
CA GLN A 13 42.69 -20.55 -9.12
C GLN A 13 41.70 -19.39 -9.01
N ALA A 14 40.65 -19.50 -9.82
CA ALA A 14 39.51 -18.61 -9.86
C ALA A 14 38.61 -18.81 -8.63
N SER A 15 37.97 -17.73 -8.16
CA SER A 15 36.50 -17.63 -8.05
C SER A 15 36.07 -16.42 -7.24
N THR A 16 35.56 -15.44 -7.98
CA THR A 16 34.28 -14.75 -7.76
C THR A 16 34.00 -14.07 -6.42
N ASP A 17 34.25 -12.77 -6.46
CA ASP A 17 33.57 -11.66 -5.78
C ASP A 17 32.10 -11.98 -5.42
N ARG A 18 31.81 -12.23 -4.14
CA ARG A 18 30.43 -12.32 -3.62
C ARG A 18 29.97 -10.96 -3.17
N LYS A 19 29.39 -10.24 -4.12
CA LYS A 19 28.47 -9.12 -3.92
C LYS A 19 27.41 -9.50 -2.89
N ILE A 20 27.28 -8.68 -1.84
CA ILE A 20 26.29 -8.79 -0.77
C ILE A 20 24.89 -8.79 -1.39
N GLN A 21 24.20 -9.94 -1.30
CA GLN A 21 22.78 -10.09 -1.60
C GLN A 21 21.98 -9.59 -0.39
N THR A 22 21.29 -8.47 -0.57
CA THR A 22 20.25 -8.02 0.33
C THR A 22 19.00 -8.85 0.04
N ASP A 23 18.86 -9.97 0.76
CA ASP A 23 17.60 -10.67 0.88
C ASP A 23 16.67 -9.81 1.75
N SER A 24 15.85 -8.99 1.11
CA SER A 24 14.65 -8.44 1.71
C SER A 24 13.53 -8.88 0.82
N LEU A 25 12.94 -10.00 1.24
CA LEU A 25 11.77 -10.64 0.68
C LEU A 25 10.61 -9.63 0.73
N VAL A 26 10.53 -8.75 -0.27
CA VAL A 26 9.30 -8.05 -0.62
C VAL A 26 8.46 -9.11 -1.29
N THR A 27 7.62 -9.78 -0.50
CA THR A 27 6.46 -10.47 -1.06
C THR A 27 5.65 -9.38 -1.75
N ASP A 28 5.83 -9.28 -3.06
CA ASP A 28 4.95 -8.54 -3.94
C ASP A 28 3.60 -9.24 -3.82
N GLU A 29 2.80 -8.82 -2.84
CA GLU A 29 1.38 -9.10 -2.85
C GLU A 29 0.82 -8.34 -4.04
N GLN A 30 0.93 -9.00 -5.19
CA GLN A 30 0.42 -8.57 -6.45
C GLN A 30 -1.09 -8.48 -6.31
N CYS A 31 -1.56 -7.32 -5.88
CA CYS A 31 -2.98 -6.98 -5.86
C CYS A 31 -3.48 -7.17 -7.29
N PRO A 32 -4.44 -8.08 -7.57
CA PRO A 32 -5.01 -8.21 -8.89
C PRO A 32 -5.57 -6.84 -9.29
N GLY A 33 -4.87 -6.15 -10.18
CA GLY A 33 -5.20 -4.79 -10.57
C GLY A 33 -6.58 -4.79 -11.23
N GLN A 34 -7.59 -4.27 -10.54
CA GLN A 34 -8.88 -4.03 -11.14
C GLN A 34 -8.80 -2.72 -11.93
N THR A 35 -8.99 -2.82 -13.25
CA THR A 35 -9.13 -1.66 -14.13
C THR A 35 -10.48 -1.00 -13.86
N ILE A 36 -10.48 0.09 -13.12
CA ILE A 36 -11.69 0.87 -12.86
C ILE A 36 -12.01 1.67 -14.13
N LYS A 37 -13.23 1.52 -14.68
CA LYS A 37 -13.73 2.43 -15.73
C LYS A 37 -13.80 3.82 -15.10
N GLY A 38 -13.08 4.79 -15.68
CA GLY A 38 -12.70 6.05 -15.03
C GLY A 38 -13.76 6.66 -14.12
N LEU A 39 -13.41 6.86 -12.84
CA LEU A 39 -14.21 7.60 -11.87
C LEU A 39 -13.89 9.09 -12.03
N LYS A 40 -14.89 9.93 -12.30
CA LYS A 40 -14.71 11.39 -12.29
C LYS A 40 -14.72 11.86 -10.84
N ILE A 41 -13.60 12.40 -10.41
CA ILE A 41 -13.39 12.91 -9.06
C ILE A 41 -12.90 14.35 -9.22
N GLU A 42 -13.37 15.26 -8.38
CA GLU A 42 -12.82 16.61 -8.32
C GLU A 42 -11.54 16.59 -7.47
N ASN A 43 -11.62 17.05 -6.23
CA ASN A 43 -10.46 17.17 -5.35
C ASN A 43 -10.48 16.17 -4.19
N MET A 44 -11.49 15.31 -4.14
CA MET A 44 -11.76 14.49 -2.97
C MET A 44 -12.45 13.19 -3.33
N LEU A 45 -11.98 12.10 -2.74
CA LEU A 45 -12.55 10.77 -2.85
C LEU A 45 -12.57 10.09 -1.49
N TYR A 46 -13.43 9.09 -1.38
CA TYR A 46 -13.56 8.26 -0.20
C TYR A 46 -13.31 6.81 -0.58
N CYS A 47 -12.39 6.17 0.12
CA CYS A 47 -12.08 4.76 -0.02
C CYS A 47 -12.68 4.01 1.16
N LEU A 48 -13.64 3.14 0.90
CA LEU A 48 -14.11 2.16 1.87
C LEU A 48 -13.25 0.91 1.73
N ASP A 49 -12.51 0.57 2.78
CA ASP A 49 -11.78 -0.68 2.91
C ASP A 49 -12.56 -1.60 3.85
N THR A 50 -12.88 -2.80 3.40
CA THR A 50 -13.62 -3.82 4.17
C THR A 50 -12.73 -5.01 4.57
N GLY A 51 -11.41 -4.90 4.32
CA GLY A 51 -10.44 -5.98 4.49
C GLY A 51 -10.48 -7.05 3.40
N LYS A 52 -11.63 -7.22 2.71
CA LYS A 52 -11.79 -8.12 1.56
C LYS A 52 -11.79 -7.36 0.25
N GLU A 53 -12.59 -6.29 0.20
CA GLU A 53 -12.80 -5.48 -0.99
C GLU A 53 -12.60 -4.00 -0.65
N LYS A 54 -12.14 -3.25 -1.65
CA LYS A 54 -11.95 -1.81 -1.57
C LYS A 54 -12.85 -1.14 -2.58
N TYR A 55 -13.61 -0.16 -2.12
CA TYR A 55 -14.54 0.60 -2.95
C TYR A 55 -14.19 2.07 -2.92
N LEU A 56 -14.34 2.74 -4.05
CA LEU A 56 -14.07 4.17 -4.20
C LEU A 56 -15.37 4.91 -4.48
N PHE A 57 -15.57 6.02 -3.77
CA PHE A 57 -16.74 6.88 -3.85
C PHE A 57 -16.33 8.34 -3.99
N ALA A 58 -17.19 9.14 -4.61
CA ALA A 58 -17.03 10.59 -4.69
C ALA A 58 -17.54 11.31 -3.43
N SER A 59 -18.40 10.65 -2.66
CA SER A 59 -19.08 11.19 -1.47
C SER A 59 -18.86 10.29 -0.25
N GLU A 60 -18.85 10.91 0.94
CA GLU A 60 -18.81 10.18 2.21
C GLU A 60 -20.07 9.36 2.40
N ASP A 61 -21.22 9.97 2.08
CA ASP A 61 -22.53 9.36 2.31
C ASP A 61 -22.70 8.14 1.40
N ASP A 62 -22.18 8.18 0.17
CA ASP A 62 -22.17 7.01 -0.73
C ASP A 62 -21.33 5.86 -0.15
N ALA A 63 -20.20 6.19 0.48
CA ALA A 63 -19.32 5.21 1.11
C ALA A 63 -19.99 4.56 2.33
N ILE A 64 -20.67 5.36 3.14
CA ILE A 64 -21.41 4.91 4.32
C ILE A 64 -22.66 4.11 3.91
N ASP A 65 -23.36 4.53 2.87
CA ASP A 65 -24.50 3.78 2.33
C ASP A 65 -24.06 2.44 1.77
N GLN A 66 -22.89 2.36 1.13
CA GLN A 66 -22.34 1.05 0.75
C GLN A 66 -21.94 0.21 1.94
N LEU A 67 -21.31 0.83 2.95
CA LEU A 67 -21.03 0.13 4.21
C LEU A 67 -22.33 -0.44 4.82
N ARG A 68 -23.45 0.30 4.78
CA ARG A 68 -24.76 -0.13 5.27
C ARG A 68 -25.35 -1.30 4.48
N LYS A 69 -25.09 -1.37 3.17
CA LYS A 69 -25.56 -2.44 2.29
C LYS A 69 -24.77 -3.73 2.47
N LEU A 70 -23.55 -3.66 3.00
CA LEU A 70 -22.78 -4.85 3.34
C LEU A 70 -23.45 -5.64 4.47
N ASP A 71 -23.18 -6.93 4.53
CA ASP A 71 -23.69 -7.77 5.59
C ASP A 71 -23.27 -7.26 6.96
N LYS A 72 -24.22 -7.21 7.91
CA LYS A 72 -23.98 -6.78 9.31
C LYS A 72 -22.88 -7.57 10.02
N LYS A 73 -22.56 -8.77 9.54
CA LYS A 73 -21.46 -9.60 10.06
C LYS A 73 -20.08 -9.15 9.57
N THR A 74 -20.03 -8.43 8.46
CA THR A 74 -18.82 -7.94 7.80
C THR A 74 -18.46 -6.53 8.27
N ILE A 75 -19.46 -5.73 8.67
CA ILE A 75 -19.28 -4.38 9.20
C ILE A 75 -18.76 -4.47 10.63
N ASN A 76 -17.45 -4.29 10.82
CA ASN A 76 -16.82 -4.20 12.13
C ASN A 76 -15.78 -3.09 12.15
N PRO A 77 -15.61 -2.37 13.26
CA PRO A 77 -14.63 -1.30 13.36
C PRO A 77 -13.18 -1.76 13.18
N ASP A 78 -12.91 -3.03 13.50
CA ASP A 78 -11.57 -3.62 13.37
C ASP A 78 -11.22 -3.97 11.92
N ASN A 79 -12.22 -4.24 11.08
CA ASN A 79 -12.02 -4.78 9.73
C ASN A 79 -12.53 -3.85 8.62
N SER A 80 -13.20 -2.76 8.97
CA SER A 80 -13.67 -1.79 7.99
C SER A 80 -13.23 -0.38 8.36
N GLN A 81 -12.92 0.43 7.35
CA GLN A 81 -12.51 1.81 7.52
C GLN A 81 -12.85 2.62 6.28
N ILE A 82 -13.16 3.91 6.49
CA ILE A 82 -13.33 4.85 5.39
C ILE A 82 -12.18 5.85 5.46
N VAL A 83 -11.44 5.96 4.36
CA VAL A 83 -10.33 6.90 4.21
C VAL A 83 -10.73 7.95 3.19
N GLN A 84 -10.75 9.20 3.64
CA GLN A 84 -10.88 10.35 2.77
C GLN A 84 -9.52 10.70 2.18
N VAL A 85 -9.44 10.77 0.86
CA VAL A 85 -8.25 11.25 0.14
C VAL A 85 -8.61 12.59 -0.46
N THR A 86 -7.85 13.61 -0.08
CA THR A 86 -7.98 14.98 -0.60
C THR A 86 -6.74 15.34 -1.38
N THR A 87 -6.92 15.97 -2.53
CA THR A 87 -5.85 16.56 -3.32
C THR A 87 -5.94 18.07 -3.20
N THR A 88 -4.82 18.71 -2.86
CA THR A 88 -4.72 20.16 -2.80
C THR A 88 -3.43 20.56 -3.52
N GLY A 89 -3.58 21.06 -4.75
CA GLY A 89 -2.47 21.28 -5.66
C GLY A 89 -1.71 19.99 -5.94
N ASN A 90 -0.44 19.94 -5.55
CA ASN A 90 0.44 18.77 -5.74
C ASN A 90 0.52 17.87 -4.50
N THR A 91 -0.24 18.17 -3.44
CA THR A 91 -0.20 17.43 -2.18
C THR A 91 -1.43 16.53 -2.03
N TRP A 92 -1.20 15.35 -1.48
CA TRP A 92 -2.23 14.35 -1.21
C TRP A 92 -2.31 14.18 0.29
N LYS A 93 -3.51 14.29 0.84
CA LYS A 93 -3.78 14.07 2.26
C LYS A 93 -4.78 12.95 2.43
N LEU A 94 -4.36 11.92 3.15
CA LEU A 94 -5.20 10.80 3.55
C LEU A 94 -5.64 11.03 4.99
N THR A 95 -6.95 11.06 5.22
CA THR A 95 -7.55 11.22 6.55
C THR A 95 -8.52 10.08 6.78
N GLN A 96 -8.31 9.30 7.83
CA GLN A 96 -9.26 8.26 8.22
C GLN A 96 -10.47 8.89 8.92
N ILE A 97 -11.67 8.48 8.52
CA ILE A 97 -12.91 8.90 9.18
C ILE A 97 -13.08 8.08 10.47
N PRO A 98 -13.28 8.75 11.62
CA PRO A 98 -13.42 8.06 12.89
C PRO A 98 -14.72 7.24 12.92
N TRP A 99 -14.63 6.04 13.51
CA TRP A 99 -15.76 5.12 13.63
C TRP A 99 -16.95 5.67 14.39
N SER A 100 -16.72 6.56 15.36
CA SER A 100 -17.80 7.27 16.04
C SER A 100 -18.67 8.07 15.07
N HIS A 101 -18.07 8.70 14.06
CA HIS A 101 -18.81 9.45 13.03
C HIS A 101 -19.61 8.52 12.12
N ILE A 102 -18.97 7.43 11.67
CA ILE A 102 -19.60 6.41 10.82
C ILE A 102 -20.80 5.79 11.54
N ALA A 103 -20.62 5.40 12.81
CA ALA A 103 -21.68 4.77 13.61
C ALA A 103 -22.91 5.67 13.75
N VAL A 104 -22.72 6.98 13.96
CA VAL A 104 -23.83 7.94 14.04
C VAL A 104 -24.62 8.01 12.73
N LYS A 105 -23.95 7.95 11.57
CA LYS A 105 -24.60 7.94 10.26
C LYS A 105 -25.23 6.60 9.87
N LEU A 106 -24.83 5.50 10.52
CA LEU A 106 -25.39 4.17 10.28
C LEU A 106 -26.69 3.89 11.06
N LEU A 107 -26.96 4.65 12.13
CA LEU A 107 -28.22 4.60 12.89
C LEU A 107 -29.41 4.96 12.00
#